data_AF-W6KFW7-F1
#
_entry.id   AF-W6KFW7-F1
#
_cell.length_a   1.000
_cell.length_b   1.000
_cell.length_c   1.000
_cell.angle_alpha   90.00
_cell.angle_beta   90.00
_cell.angle_gamma   90.00
#
_symmetry.space_group_name_H-M   'P 1'
#
loop_
_entity.id
_entity.type
_entity.pdbx_description
1 polymer ?
#
loop_
_entity_poly.entity_id
_entity_poly.type
_entity_poly.pdbx_seq_one_letter_code
_entity_poly.pdbx_strand_id
1 'polypeptide(L)'
;MSHLGRRFMSVLFSTDPNATLSSEIVRNEEARLKLASARIEHHEREMEHESKLKALDDQIKEKREQYAKQANPLLEEFNGVAVAEHYYDEIKNFFLSQHSMAERLAKEELGNFAYISKKLISVSLNFEAFRQKLRSGRPFRKELQAVLDDAESQDLNFISTPLFAFAEDGVPRSEIVRAAAFNLAHAIEEMGKTPMQDPVRGWLDFLKFRTTFSPTTLQMNETLARGKAQVFMRHINLAEYPKALNVADEVFHNMSKEKDATYDSFLATYRSFRKAIFPHIAADIFNMYAQSSLNDSRFACVESMLKA
;
A
#
# COMPACT_ATOMS: atom_id res chain seq x y z
N MET A 1 -73.10 -85.62 45.76
CA MET A 1 -72.13 -86.74 45.77
C MET A 1 -71.57 -86.91 44.37
N SER A 2 -70.26 -86.81 44.21
CA SER A 2 -69.59 -86.65 42.90
C SER A 2 -69.85 -87.84 41.96
N HIS A 3 -69.97 -87.55 40.66
CA HIS A 3 -70.21 -88.54 39.61
C HIS A 3 -69.13 -89.63 39.54
N LEU A 4 -67.96 -89.38 40.15
CA LEU A 4 -66.88 -90.34 40.36
C LEU A 4 -67.21 -91.40 41.43
N GLY A 5 -67.82 -91.01 42.55
CA GLY A 5 -68.12 -91.91 43.67
C GLY A 5 -69.19 -92.96 43.35
N ARG A 6 -70.18 -92.62 42.51
CA ARG A 6 -71.16 -93.60 42.00
C ARG A 6 -70.55 -94.61 41.03
N ARG A 7 -69.49 -94.24 40.30
CA ARG A 7 -68.81 -95.12 39.34
C ARG A 7 -67.91 -96.16 40.02
N PHE A 8 -67.19 -95.77 41.07
CA PHE A 8 -66.40 -96.73 41.85
C PHE A 8 -67.29 -97.75 42.57
N MET A 9 -68.43 -97.33 43.11
CA MET A 9 -69.36 -98.26 43.79
C MET A 9 -70.05 -99.24 42.83
N SER A 10 -70.28 -98.88 41.56
CA SER A 10 -70.85 -99.81 40.58
C SER A 10 -69.86 -100.87 40.07
N VAL A 11 -68.55 -100.67 40.25
CA VAL A 11 -67.52 -101.66 39.90
C VAL A 11 -67.22 -102.60 41.08
N LEU A 12 -67.33 -102.11 42.33
CA LEU A 12 -67.05 -102.91 43.53
C LEU A 12 -68.23 -103.81 44.00
N PHE A 13 -69.48 -103.53 43.61
CA PHE A 13 -70.67 -104.26 44.09
C PHE A 13 -71.61 -104.76 42.98
N SER A 14 -71.08 -105.17 41.82
CA SER A 14 -71.86 -105.87 40.78
C SER A 14 -71.53 -107.36 40.73
N THR A 15 -72.55 -108.19 40.53
CA THR A 15 -72.50 -109.67 40.52
C THR A 15 -71.80 -110.30 39.31
N ASP A 16 -71.20 -109.52 38.40
CA ASP A 16 -70.35 -110.06 37.33
C ASP A 16 -69.26 -109.06 36.88
N PRO A 17 -68.03 -109.15 37.43
CA PRO A 17 -66.95 -108.19 37.18
C PRO A 17 -66.48 -108.14 35.72
N ASN A 18 -66.75 -109.19 34.93
CA ASN A 18 -66.38 -109.23 33.52
C ASN A 18 -67.29 -108.36 32.63
N ALA A 19 -68.57 -108.20 33.01
CA ALA A 19 -69.53 -107.39 32.25
C ALA A 19 -69.29 -105.88 32.43
N THR A 20 -68.86 -105.46 33.61
CA THR A 20 -68.48 -104.06 33.87
C THR A 20 -67.16 -103.70 33.18
N LEU A 21 -66.17 -104.60 33.23
CA LEU A 21 -64.87 -104.40 32.59
C LEU A 21 -65.01 -104.27 31.06
N SER A 22 -65.82 -105.11 30.42
CA SER A 22 -66.04 -105.05 28.96
C SER A 22 -66.72 -103.74 28.54
N SER A 23 -67.69 -103.24 29.32
CA SER A 23 -68.34 -101.96 29.05
C SER A 23 -67.40 -100.75 29.20
N GLU A 24 -66.43 -100.83 30.12
CA GLU A 24 -65.40 -99.79 30.29
C GLU A 24 -64.32 -99.88 29.22
N ILE A 25 -63.94 -101.09 28.77
CA ILE A 25 -63.02 -101.29 27.65
C ILE A 25 -63.59 -100.66 26.37
N VAL A 26 -64.85 -100.96 26.03
CA VAL A 26 -65.52 -100.38 24.84
C VAL A 26 -65.59 -98.86 24.94
N ARG A 27 -65.92 -98.29 26.12
CA ARG A 27 -65.92 -96.83 26.31
C ARG A 27 -64.53 -96.20 26.24
N ASN A 28 -63.49 -96.89 26.69
CA ASN A 28 -62.12 -96.40 26.60
C ASN A 28 -61.62 -96.45 25.15
N GLU A 29 -62.00 -97.48 24.39
CA GLU A 29 -61.76 -97.56 22.95
C GLU A 29 -62.50 -96.44 22.19
N GLU A 30 -63.77 -96.17 22.50
CA GLU A 30 -64.51 -95.04 21.93
C GLU A 30 -63.88 -93.70 22.29
N ALA A 31 -63.45 -93.51 23.54
CA ALA A 31 -62.76 -92.30 23.97
C ALA A 31 -61.41 -92.13 23.28
N ARG A 32 -60.65 -93.23 23.07
CA ARG A 32 -59.40 -93.23 22.32
C ARG A 32 -59.60 -92.86 20.86
N LEU A 33 -60.63 -93.40 20.21
CA LEU A 33 -60.98 -93.06 18.83
C LEU A 33 -61.42 -91.59 18.68
N LYS A 34 -62.19 -91.07 19.65
CA LYS A 34 -62.56 -89.65 19.70
C LYS A 34 -61.37 -88.73 19.94
N LEU A 35 -60.42 -89.15 20.78
CA LEU A 35 -59.19 -88.40 21.03
C LEU A 35 -58.27 -88.43 19.79
N ALA A 36 -58.16 -89.57 19.12
CA ALA A 36 -57.40 -89.71 17.88
C ALA A 36 -57.97 -88.83 16.75
N SER A 37 -59.29 -88.84 16.55
CA SER A 37 -59.95 -87.95 15.57
C SER A 37 -59.79 -86.47 15.93
N ALA A 38 -59.98 -86.09 17.19
CA ALA A 38 -59.76 -84.71 17.63
C ALA A 38 -58.30 -84.23 17.44
N ARG A 39 -57.31 -85.13 17.60
CA ARG A 39 -55.90 -84.83 17.31
C ARG A 39 -55.65 -84.62 15.82
N ILE A 40 -56.26 -85.43 14.96
CA ILE A 40 -56.16 -85.29 13.50
C ILE A 40 -56.79 -83.96 13.09
N GLU A 41 -58.01 -83.67 13.54
CA GLU A 41 -58.67 -82.38 13.25
C GLU A 41 -57.89 -81.17 13.77
N HIS A 42 -57.28 -81.28 14.95
CA HIS A 42 -56.44 -80.21 15.49
C HIS A 42 -55.19 -80.00 14.62
N HIS A 43 -54.53 -81.08 14.23
CA HIS A 43 -53.34 -81.02 13.38
C HIS A 43 -53.66 -80.44 12.00
N GLU A 44 -54.80 -80.83 11.41
CA GLU A 44 -55.29 -80.25 10.15
C GLU A 44 -55.56 -78.74 10.29
N ARG A 45 -56.19 -78.30 11.38
CA ARG A 45 -56.41 -76.87 11.64
C ARG A 45 -55.10 -76.10 11.85
N GLU A 46 -54.13 -76.67 12.56
CA GLU A 46 -52.81 -76.05 12.73
C GLU A 46 -52.09 -75.88 11.40
N MET A 47 -52.09 -76.92 10.55
CA MET A 47 -51.49 -76.86 9.21
C MET A 47 -52.19 -75.83 8.31
N GLU A 48 -53.52 -75.75 8.37
CA GLU A 48 -54.28 -74.69 7.68
C GLU A 48 -53.97 -73.29 8.21
N HIS A 49 -53.80 -73.13 9.52
CA HIS A 49 -53.44 -71.84 10.11
C HIS A 49 -52.02 -71.43 9.74
N GLU A 50 -51.05 -72.34 9.81
CA GLU A 50 -49.67 -72.07 9.41
C GLU A 50 -49.56 -71.70 7.93
N SER A 51 -50.30 -72.38 7.06
CA SER A 51 -50.32 -72.05 5.63
C SER A 51 -50.96 -70.68 5.36
N LYS A 52 -52.04 -70.32 6.07
CA LYS A 52 -52.63 -68.97 6.00
C LYS A 52 -51.68 -67.89 6.52
N LEU A 53 -50.95 -68.14 7.60
CA LEU A 53 -49.95 -67.21 8.13
C LEU A 53 -48.79 -67.01 7.16
N LYS A 54 -48.26 -68.08 6.57
CA LYS A 54 -47.23 -68.00 5.54
C LYS A 54 -47.71 -67.19 4.33
N ALA A 55 -48.94 -67.42 3.86
CA ALA A 55 -49.51 -66.65 2.76
C ALA A 55 -49.66 -65.16 3.10
N LEU A 56 -50.03 -64.81 4.34
CA LEU A 56 -50.10 -63.42 4.79
C LEU A 56 -48.71 -62.77 4.90
N ASP A 57 -47.73 -63.48 5.43
CA ASP A 57 -46.34 -62.98 5.52
C ASP A 57 -45.75 -62.73 4.14
N ASP A 58 -46.01 -63.63 3.19
CA ASP A 58 -45.55 -63.49 1.80
C ASP A 58 -46.24 -62.29 1.13
N GLN A 59 -47.54 -62.08 1.36
CA GLN A 59 -48.26 -60.89 0.89
C GLN A 59 -47.71 -59.59 1.52
N ILE A 60 -47.38 -59.60 2.81
CA ILE A 60 -46.80 -58.43 3.49
C ILE A 60 -45.41 -58.12 2.94
N LYS A 61 -44.58 -59.15 2.71
CA LYS A 61 -43.26 -58.98 2.08
C LYS A 61 -43.39 -58.43 0.68
N GLU A 62 -44.29 -58.99 -0.14
CA GLU A 62 -44.51 -58.52 -1.50
C GLU A 62 -44.97 -57.06 -1.52
N LYS A 63 -45.89 -56.67 -0.61
CA LYS A 63 -46.31 -55.27 -0.47
C LYS A 63 -45.19 -54.36 -0.02
N ARG A 64 -44.36 -54.77 0.94
CA ARG A 64 -43.18 -54.01 1.37
C ARG A 64 -42.18 -53.82 0.25
N GLU A 65 -41.92 -54.85 -0.55
CA GLU A 65 -41.04 -54.78 -1.71
C GLU A 65 -41.62 -53.87 -2.80
N GLN A 66 -42.94 -53.92 -3.05
CA GLN A 66 -43.62 -53.01 -3.98
C GLN A 66 -43.48 -51.55 -3.52
N TYR A 67 -43.70 -51.27 -2.23
CA TYR A 67 -43.52 -49.92 -1.68
C TYR A 67 -42.07 -49.46 -1.70
N ALA A 68 -41.11 -50.33 -1.39
CA ALA A 68 -39.68 -50.01 -1.46
C ALA A 68 -39.26 -49.68 -2.91
N LYS A 69 -39.73 -50.46 -3.90
CA LYS A 69 -39.47 -50.18 -5.32
C LYS A 69 -40.05 -48.85 -5.78
N GLN A 70 -41.16 -48.40 -5.21
CA GLN A 70 -41.76 -47.10 -5.52
C GLN A 70 -41.11 -45.94 -4.75
N ALA A 71 -40.67 -46.16 -3.51
CA ALA A 71 -40.08 -45.12 -2.66
C ALA A 71 -38.61 -44.84 -2.98
N ASN A 72 -37.83 -45.85 -3.35
CA ASN A 72 -36.41 -45.68 -3.68
C ASN A 72 -36.14 -44.62 -4.77
N PRO A 73 -36.81 -44.61 -5.93
CA PRO A 73 -36.55 -43.58 -6.94
C PRO A 73 -36.92 -42.17 -6.44
N LEU A 74 -37.99 -42.04 -5.64
CA LEU A 74 -38.38 -40.75 -5.05
C LEU A 74 -37.36 -40.24 -4.02
N LEU A 75 -36.76 -41.15 -3.24
CA LEU A 75 -35.69 -40.82 -2.30
C LEU A 75 -34.39 -40.44 -3.02
N GLU A 76 -34.06 -41.11 -4.13
CA GLU A 76 -32.92 -40.76 -4.97
C GLU A 76 -33.08 -39.40 -5.64
N GLU A 77 -34.27 -39.09 -6.18
CA GLU A 77 -34.59 -37.77 -6.72
C GLU A 77 -34.49 -36.67 -5.65
N PHE A 78 -35.04 -36.91 -4.45
CA PHE A 78 -34.96 -35.96 -3.33
C PHE A 78 -33.51 -35.70 -2.91
N ASN A 79 -32.69 -36.75 -2.81
CA ASN A 79 -31.26 -36.61 -2.53
C ASN A 79 -30.54 -35.84 -3.65
N GLY A 80 -30.89 -36.07 -4.91
CA GLY A 80 -30.37 -35.32 -6.05
C GLY A 80 -30.69 -33.83 -5.98
N VAL A 81 -31.92 -33.47 -5.58
CA VAL A 81 -32.35 -32.08 -5.38
C VAL A 81 -31.62 -31.44 -4.20
N ALA A 82 -31.50 -32.13 -3.06
CA ALA A 82 -30.79 -31.61 -1.88
C ALA A 82 -29.30 -31.38 -2.16
N VAL A 83 -28.66 -32.27 -2.92
CA VAL A 83 -27.27 -32.11 -3.35
C VAL A 83 -27.13 -30.94 -4.34
N ALA A 84 -28.08 -30.76 -5.25
CA ALA A 84 -28.09 -29.62 -6.17
C ALA A 84 -28.29 -28.27 -5.44
N GLU A 85 -29.13 -28.24 -4.42
CA GLU A 85 -29.34 -27.06 -3.55
C GLU A 85 -28.05 -26.71 -2.79
N HIS A 86 -27.37 -27.70 -2.21
CA HIS A 86 -26.09 -27.50 -1.54
C HIS A 86 -25.02 -26.96 -2.49
N TYR A 87 -24.86 -27.54 -3.68
CA TYR A 87 -23.90 -27.04 -4.67
C TYR A 87 -24.26 -25.64 -5.18
N TYR A 88 -25.55 -25.33 -5.32
CA TYR A 88 -25.99 -23.99 -5.68
C TYR A 88 -25.61 -22.97 -4.61
N ASP A 89 -25.80 -23.29 -3.34
CA ASP A 89 -25.41 -22.42 -2.23
C ASP A 89 -23.89 -22.28 -2.10
N GLU A 90 -23.11 -23.34 -2.32
CA GLU A 90 -21.64 -23.26 -2.39
C GLU A 90 -21.17 -22.36 -3.52
N ILE A 91 -21.72 -22.53 -4.74
CA ILE A 91 -21.37 -21.69 -5.90
C ILE A 91 -21.79 -20.25 -5.65
N LYS A 92 -22.96 -20.02 -5.08
CA LYS A 92 -23.45 -18.68 -4.73
C LYS A 92 -22.55 -18.02 -3.70
N ASN A 93 -22.17 -18.72 -2.63
CA ASN A 93 -21.29 -18.19 -1.59
C ASN A 93 -19.87 -17.95 -2.14
N PHE A 94 -19.37 -18.85 -2.98
CA PHE A 94 -18.10 -18.66 -3.69
C PHE A 94 -18.16 -17.43 -4.59
N PHE A 95 -19.21 -17.26 -5.39
CA PHE A 95 -19.40 -16.10 -6.26
C PHE A 95 -19.49 -14.79 -5.46
N LEU A 96 -20.26 -14.78 -4.37
CA LEU A 96 -20.37 -13.61 -3.48
C LEU A 96 -19.02 -13.26 -2.84
N SER A 97 -18.25 -14.26 -2.38
CA SER A 97 -16.91 -14.04 -1.83
C SER A 97 -15.95 -13.49 -2.88
N GLN A 98 -15.93 -14.06 -4.08
CA GLN A 98 -15.11 -13.60 -5.21
C GLN A 98 -15.47 -12.17 -5.62
N HIS A 99 -16.77 -11.87 -5.70
CA HIS A 99 -17.24 -10.52 -6.02
C HIS A 99 -16.81 -9.51 -4.95
N SER A 100 -16.98 -9.84 -3.66
CA SER A 100 -16.56 -8.96 -2.57
C SER A 100 -15.04 -8.74 -2.53
N MET A 101 -14.25 -9.76 -2.86
CA MET A 101 -12.80 -9.68 -2.96
C MET A 101 -12.36 -8.80 -4.14
N ALA A 102 -12.97 -9.00 -5.31
CA ALA A 102 -12.71 -8.17 -6.49
C ALA A 102 -13.12 -6.71 -6.26
N GLU A 103 -14.25 -6.47 -5.60
CA GLU A 103 -14.70 -5.12 -5.26
C GLU A 103 -13.76 -4.44 -4.25
N ARG A 104 -13.25 -5.19 -3.26
CA ARG A 104 -12.25 -4.68 -2.32
C ARG A 104 -10.95 -4.32 -3.02
N LEU A 105 -10.43 -5.21 -3.87
CA LEU A 105 -9.21 -4.96 -4.65
C LEU A 105 -9.38 -3.73 -5.55
N ALA A 106 -10.50 -3.63 -6.27
CA ALA A 106 -10.80 -2.47 -7.10
C ALA A 106 -10.90 -1.17 -6.28
N LYS A 107 -11.49 -1.21 -5.07
CA LYS A 107 -11.56 -0.03 -4.17
C LYS A 107 -10.19 0.36 -3.61
N GLU A 108 -9.36 -0.61 -3.24
CA GLU A 108 -7.99 -0.39 -2.75
C GLU A 108 -7.10 0.19 -3.86
N GLU A 109 -7.19 -0.35 -5.07
CA GLU A 109 -6.50 0.17 -6.25
C GLU A 109 -6.97 1.61 -6.55
N LEU A 110 -8.28 1.82 -6.76
CA LEU A 110 -8.81 3.15 -7.06
C LEU A 110 -8.51 4.16 -5.95
N GLY A 111 -8.57 3.76 -4.68
CA GLY A 111 -8.28 4.62 -3.53
C GLY A 111 -6.82 5.06 -3.49
N ASN A 112 -5.89 4.11 -3.57
CA ASN A 112 -4.46 4.38 -3.49
C ASN A 112 -3.97 5.15 -4.73
N PHE A 113 -4.39 4.76 -5.92
CA PHE A 113 -3.97 5.44 -7.16
C PHE A 113 -4.58 6.83 -7.31
N ALA A 114 -5.88 7.00 -7.01
CA ALA A 114 -6.48 8.34 -7.06
C ALA A 114 -5.87 9.28 -6.01
N TYR A 115 -5.47 8.76 -4.85
CA TYR A 115 -4.80 9.56 -3.81
C TYR A 115 -3.39 9.98 -4.24
N ILE A 116 -2.57 9.05 -4.76
CA ILE A 116 -1.22 9.35 -5.25
C ILE A 116 -1.27 10.37 -6.41
N SER A 117 -2.18 10.18 -7.36
CA SER A 117 -2.37 11.12 -8.48
C SER A 117 -2.79 12.51 -8.01
N LYS A 118 -3.74 12.62 -7.08
CA LYS A 118 -4.17 13.92 -6.51
C LYS A 118 -3.04 14.61 -5.74
N LYS A 119 -2.28 13.87 -4.94
CA LYS A 119 -1.14 14.42 -4.19
C LYS A 119 -0.07 14.96 -5.15
N LEU A 120 0.27 14.20 -6.19
CA LEU A 120 1.22 14.63 -7.22
C LEU A 120 0.76 15.90 -7.95
N ILE A 121 -0.54 16.00 -8.26
CA ILE A 121 -1.13 17.21 -8.86
C ILE A 121 -1.02 18.39 -7.88
N SER A 122 -1.40 18.21 -6.61
CA SER A 122 -1.30 19.24 -5.57
C SER A 122 0.13 19.77 -5.42
N VAL A 123 1.10 18.87 -5.24
CA VAL A 123 2.53 19.22 -5.16
C VAL A 123 2.98 19.99 -6.40
N SER A 124 2.57 19.56 -7.60
CA SER A 124 2.95 20.24 -8.83
C SER A 124 2.36 21.65 -8.95
N LEU A 125 1.11 21.86 -8.54
CA LEU A 125 0.46 23.17 -8.57
C LEU A 125 1.11 24.12 -7.56
N ASN A 126 1.37 23.64 -6.35
CA ASN A 126 2.05 24.42 -5.32
C ASN A 126 3.48 24.77 -5.74
N PHE A 127 4.19 23.84 -6.37
CA PHE A 127 5.53 24.09 -6.91
C PHE A 127 5.51 25.12 -8.04
N GLU A 128 4.54 25.07 -8.95
CA GLU A 128 4.40 26.09 -10.00
C GLU A 128 4.07 27.47 -9.43
N ALA A 129 3.17 27.56 -8.44
CA ALA A 129 2.84 28.80 -7.76
C ALA A 129 4.08 29.42 -7.08
N PHE A 130 4.87 28.60 -6.39
CA PHE A 130 6.16 28.99 -5.83
C PHE A 130 7.14 29.48 -6.92
N ARG A 131 7.29 28.75 -8.02
CA ARG A 131 8.17 29.12 -9.14
C ARG A 131 7.76 30.45 -9.77
N GLN A 132 6.46 30.72 -9.87
CA GLN A 132 5.94 31.99 -10.36
C GLN A 132 6.32 33.14 -9.42
N LYS A 133 6.18 32.94 -8.09
CA LYS A 133 6.59 33.95 -7.09
C LYS A 133 8.08 34.23 -7.14
N LEU A 134 8.93 33.20 -7.20
CA LEU A 134 10.37 33.33 -7.36
C LEU A 134 10.73 34.18 -8.59
N ARG A 135 10.17 33.87 -9.76
CA ARG A 135 10.42 34.62 -11.00
C ARG A 135 9.98 36.07 -10.92
N SER A 136 8.88 36.33 -10.22
CA SER A 136 8.36 37.69 -10.04
C SER A 136 9.12 38.51 -8.98
N GLY A 137 10.06 37.90 -8.23
CA GLY A 137 10.76 38.55 -7.13
C GLY A 137 9.83 38.99 -5.99
N ARG A 138 8.69 38.29 -5.82
CA ARG A 138 7.72 38.57 -4.77
C ARG A 138 8.00 37.71 -3.54
N PRO A 139 7.51 38.10 -2.35
CA PRO A 139 7.50 37.25 -1.17
C PRO A 139 6.84 35.91 -1.49
N PHE A 140 7.47 34.82 -1.04
CA PHE A 140 7.09 33.44 -1.41
C PHE A 140 7.02 32.49 -0.23
N ARG A 141 7.09 32.99 1.02
CA ARG A 141 7.10 32.15 2.23
C ARG A 141 5.93 31.18 2.30
N LYS A 142 4.72 31.66 1.99
CA LYS A 142 3.50 30.83 2.06
C LYS A 142 3.54 29.71 1.04
N GLU A 143 3.98 30.02 -0.18
CA GLU A 143 4.08 29.06 -1.27
C GLU A 143 5.19 28.05 -1.03
N LEU A 144 6.34 28.48 -0.50
CA LEU A 144 7.42 27.57 -0.10
C LEU A 144 6.95 26.60 0.99
N GLN A 145 6.26 27.11 2.01
CA GLN A 145 5.76 26.28 3.10
C GLN A 145 4.70 25.29 2.59
N ALA A 146 3.77 25.72 1.72
CA ALA A 146 2.79 24.83 1.11
C ALA A 146 3.44 23.71 0.28
N VAL A 147 4.52 23.99 -0.45
CA VAL A 147 5.28 22.96 -1.20
C VAL A 147 5.90 21.94 -0.26
N LEU A 148 6.48 22.38 0.86
CA LEU A 148 7.14 21.49 1.81
C LEU A 148 6.14 20.65 2.61
N ASP A 149 5.02 21.25 3.03
CA ASP A 149 3.94 20.59 3.74
C ASP A 149 3.29 19.51 2.85
N ASP A 150 3.08 19.78 1.56
CA ASP A 150 2.53 18.79 0.62
C ASP A 150 3.53 17.70 0.23
N ALA A 151 4.83 18.03 0.12
CA ALA A 151 5.85 17.10 -0.32
C ALA A 151 6.27 16.12 0.79
N GLU A 152 6.15 16.50 2.07
CA GLU A 152 6.52 15.68 3.25
C GLU A 152 7.93 15.08 3.17
N SER A 153 8.85 15.73 2.44
CA SER A 153 10.20 15.22 2.18
C SER A 153 11.25 15.93 3.05
N GLN A 154 12.02 15.15 3.81
CA GLN A 154 13.09 15.67 4.68
C GLN A 154 14.23 16.32 3.87
N ASP A 155 14.55 15.79 2.70
CA ASP A 155 15.60 16.33 1.83
C ASP A 155 15.20 17.71 1.27
N LEU A 156 13.94 17.85 0.84
CA LEU A 156 13.38 19.14 0.40
C LEU A 156 13.40 20.17 1.54
N ASN A 157 13.08 19.75 2.77
CA ASN A 157 13.19 20.62 3.94
C ASN A 157 14.63 21.11 4.14
N PHE A 158 15.62 20.22 4.09
CA PHE A 158 17.03 20.60 4.23
C PHE A 158 17.48 21.59 3.15
N ILE A 159 17.18 21.28 1.88
CA ILE A 159 17.56 22.12 0.72
C ILE A 159 16.85 23.47 0.74
N SER A 160 15.64 23.54 1.30
CA SER A 160 14.87 24.78 1.41
C SER A 160 15.33 25.73 2.51
N THR A 161 16.12 25.27 3.49
CA THR A 161 16.56 26.07 4.65
C THR A 161 17.14 27.44 4.26
N PRO A 162 18.03 27.55 3.26
CA PRO A 162 18.57 28.85 2.85
C PRO A 162 17.49 29.80 2.29
N LEU A 163 16.44 29.26 1.64
CA LEU A 163 15.36 30.04 1.03
C LEU A 163 14.54 30.82 2.07
N PHE A 164 14.37 30.27 3.26
CA PHE A 164 13.62 30.92 4.33
C PHE A 164 14.22 32.24 4.80
N ALA A 165 15.54 32.40 4.68
CA ALA A 165 16.22 33.64 5.07
C ALA A 165 15.81 34.85 4.21
N PHE A 166 15.22 34.62 3.04
CA PHE A 166 14.78 35.67 2.10
C PHE A 166 13.35 35.47 1.59
N ALA A 167 12.59 34.58 2.22
CA ALA A 167 11.24 34.25 1.78
C ALA A 167 10.21 35.38 2.02
N GLU A 168 10.50 36.27 2.98
CA GLU A 168 9.67 37.45 3.30
C GLU A 168 9.91 38.61 2.33
N ASP A 169 11.16 38.85 1.95
CA ASP A 169 11.54 39.98 1.08
C ASP A 169 11.47 39.61 -0.41
N GLY A 170 11.58 38.32 -0.73
CA GLY A 170 11.66 37.81 -2.09
C GLY A 170 13.08 37.78 -2.66
N VAL A 171 13.22 37.17 -3.84
CA VAL A 171 14.52 37.13 -4.54
C VAL A 171 14.82 38.51 -5.13
N PRO A 172 16.04 39.05 -4.93
CA PRO A 172 16.46 40.31 -5.54
C PRO A 172 16.24 40.32 -7.06
N ARG A 173 15.88 41.47 -7.62
CA ARG A 173 15.75 41.59 -9.09
C ARG A 173 17.12 41.51 -9.76
N SER A 174 17.15 40.99 -10.98
CA SER A 174 18.38 40.88 -11.78
C SER A 174 19.13 42.20 -11.97
N GLU A 175 18.42 43.34 -11.91
CA GLU A 175 18.99 44.70 -11.97
C GLU A 175 19.87 44.99 -10.75
N ILE A 176 19.41 44.61 -9.55
CA ILE A 176 20.14 44.80 -8.29
C ILE A 176 21.41 43.95 -8.30
N VAL A 177 21.29 42.72 -8.79
CA VAL A 177 22.45 41.81 -8.96
C VAL A 177 23.46 42.40 -9.94
N ARG A 178 23.00 42.93 -11.08
CA ARG A 178 23.88 43.58 -12.07
C ARG A 178 24.55 44.84 -11.51
N ALA A 179 23.84 45.65 -10.74
CA ALA A 179 24.42 46.82 -10.09
C ALA A 179 25.49 46.43 -9.05
N ALA A 180 25.20 45.43 -8.21
CA ALA A 180 26.18 44.92 -7.24
C ALA A 180 27.39 44.27 -7.92
N ALA A 181 27.17 43.55 -9.03
CA ALA A 181 28.22 42.98 -9.86
C ALA A 181 29.08 44.06 -10.50
N PHE A 182 28.48 45.11 -11.05
CA PHE A 182 29.21 46.22 -11.65
C PHE A 182 30.11 46.92 -10.61
N ASN A 183 29.59 47.17 -9.41
CA ASN A 183 30.38 47.76 -8.32
C ASN A 183 31.54 46.86 -7.90
N LEU A 184 31.33 45.54 -7.85
CA LEU A 184 32.40 44.59 -7.55
C LEU A 184 33.43 44.52 -8.69
N ALA A 185 33.00 44.52 -9.95
CA ALA A 185 33.88 44.53 -11.11
C ALA A 185 34.77 45.79 -11.13
N HIS A 186 34.18 46.95 -10.84
CA HIS A 186 34.94 48.19 -10.69
C HIS A 186 35.92 48.12 -9.52
N ALA A 187 35.52 47.55 -8.37
CA ALA A 187 36.43 47.33 -7.25
C ALA A 187 37.58 46.37 -7.63
N ILE A 188 37.33 45.32 -8.40
CA ILE A 188 38.38 44.41 -8.92
C ILE A 188 39.38 45.19 -9.80
N GLU A 189 38.90 46.09 -10.66
CA GLU A 189 39.75 46.93 -11.50
C GLU A 189 40.57 47.94 -10.70
N GLU A 190 39.96 48.61 -9.71
CA GLU A 190 40.63 49.56 -8.82
C GLU A 190 41.71 48.88 -7.96
N MET A 191 41.50 47.62 -7.56
CA MET A 191 42.52 46.83 -6.87
C MET A 191 43.75 46.52 -7.75
N GLY A 192 43.58 46.49 -9.07
CA GLY A 192 44.67 46.35 -10.03
C GLY A 192 45.52 47.61 -10.19
N LYS A 193 45.04 48.75 -9.69
CA LYS A 193 45.76 50.03 -9.71
C LYS A 193 46.60 50.15 -8.44
N THR A 194 47.84 50.58 -8.56
CA THR A 194 48.70 50.83 -7.39
C THR A 194 48.16 51.99 -6.56
N PRO A 195 48.32 51.95 -5.22
CA PRO A 195 48.07 53.13 -4.39
C PRO A 195 48.92 54.29 -4.90
N MET A 196 48.29 55.45 -5.01
CA MET A 196 48.93 56.71 -5.41
C MET A 196 50.11 56.95 -4.46
N GLN A 197 51.35 56.87 -4.98
CA GLN A 197 52.54 57.08 -4.17
C GLN A 197 52.45 58.45 -3.50
N ASP A 198 52.64 58.49 -2.18
CA ASP A 198 52.74 59.76 -1.46
C ASP A 198 53.82 60.64 -2.13
N PRO A 199 53.58 61.95 -2.30
CA PRO A 199 54.57 62.84 -2.89
C PRO A 199 55.86 62.76 -2.07
N VAL A 200 56.99 62.56 -2.73
CA VAL A 200 58.31 62.39 -2.13
C VAL A 200 58.58 63.51 -1.13
N ARG A 201 58.57 63.20 0.18
CA ARG A 201 58.73 64.21 1.25
C ARG A 201 60.19 64.39 1.71
N GLY A 202 61.15 63.62 1.18
CA GLY A 202 62.56 63.77 1.54
C GLY A 202 63.56 62.94 0.72
N TRP A 203 64.85 63.22 0.91
CA TRP A 203 65.96 62.58 0.16
C TRP A 203 66.11 61.07 0.41
N LEU A 204 65.62 60.56 1.55
CA LEU A 204 65.60 59.12 1.87
C LEU A 204 64.55 58.35 1.05
N ASP A 205 63.46 59.01 0.63
CA ASP A 205 62.45 58.40 -0.24
C ASP A 205 62.94 58.23 -1.68
N PHE A 206 63.91 59.06 -2.13
CA PHE A 206 64.58 58.88 -3.42
C PHE A 206 65.31 57.52 -3.53
N LEU A 207 65.81 56.97 -2.42
CA LEU A 207 66.49 55.68 -2.39
C LEU A 207 65.51 54.48 -2.40
N LYS A 208 64.24 54.69 -2.03
CA LYS A 208 63.18 53.66 -2.10
C LYS A 208 62.66 53.43 -3.53
N PHE A 209 62.94 54.34 -4.48
CA PHE A 209 62.56 54.19 -5.89
C PHE A 209 63.22 53.00 -6.61
N ARG A 210 64.22 52.33 -6.01
CA ARG A 210 64.77 51.09 -6.58
C ARG A 210 64.02 49.82 -6.18
N THR A 211 63.16 49.91 -5.17
CA THR A 211 62.27 48.80 -4.74
C THR A 211 60.82 49.00 -5.19
N THR A 212 60.49 50.15 -5.78
CA THR A 212 59.16 50.42 -6.31
C THR A 212 58.94 49.63 -7.59
N PHE A 213 57.91 48.79 -7.57
CA PHE A 213 57.38 47.98 -8.67
C PHE A 213 57.72 48.50 -10.08
N SER A 214 58.29 47.64 -10.93
CA SER A 214 58.60 48.04 -12.31
C SER A 214 57.31 48.48 -13.03
N PRO A 215 57.34 49.52 -13.87
CA PRO A 215 56.16 49.97 -14.60
C PRO A 215 55.54 48.85 -15.47
N THR A 216 56.36 47.87 -15.89
CA THR A 216 55.90 46.67 -16.59
C THR A 216 55.08 45.73 -15.72
N THR A 217 55.44 45.52 -14.45
CA THR A 217 54.66 44.69 -13.51
C THR A 217 53.34 45.36 -13.13
N LEU A 218 53.32 46.69 -13.04
CA LEU A 218 52.10 47.45 -12.76
C LEU A 218 51.09 47.37 -13.90
N GLN A 219 51.54 47.62 -15.13
CA GLN A 219 50.69 47.47 -16.31
C GLN A 219 50.20 46.02 -16.47
N MET A 220 51.03 45.04 -16.14
CA MET A 220 50.65 43.62 -16.17
C MET A 220 49.58 43.30 -15.11
N ASN A 221 49.70 43.81 -13.88
CA ASN A 221 48.70 43.62 -12.84
C ASN A 221 47.36 44.29 -13.17
N GLU A 222 47.40 45.50 -13.71
CA GLU A 222 46.19 46.22 -14.14
C GLU A 222 45.47 45.48 -15.28
N THR A 223 46.22 44.99 -16.28
CA THR A 223 45.64 44.22 -17.40
C THR A 223 45.06 42.88 -16.94
N LEU A 224 45.72 42.19 -15.99
CA LEU A 224 45.20 40.98 -15.37
C LEU A 224 43.92 41.25 -14.57
N ALA A 225 43.87 42.33 -13.80
CA ALA A 225 42.69 42.71 -13.02
C ALA A 225 41.50 43.04 -13.93
N ARG A 226 41.71 43.81 -15.00
CA ARG A 226 40.70 44.09 -16.03
C ARG A 226 40.22 42.81 -16.72
N GLY A 227 41.15 41.90 -17.06
CA GLY A 227 40.80 40.59 -17.63
C GLY A 227 39.89 39.78 -16.71
N LYS A 228 40.20 39.71 -15.42
CA LYS A 228 39.35 39.03 -14.42
C LYS A 228 37.99 39.70 -14.25
N ALA A 229 37.93 41.03 -14.21
CA ALA A 229 36.67 41.78 -14.12
C ALA A 229 35.78 41.54 -15.35
N GLN A 230 36.36 41.47 -16.56
CA GLN A 230 35.63 41.14 -17.78
C GLN A 230 35.09 39.70 -17.78
N VAL A 231 35.89 38.72 -17.36
CA VAL A 231 35.45 37.33 -17.23
C VAL A 231 34.31 37.22 -16.21
N PHE A 232 34.44 37.89 -15.08
CA PHE A 232 33.40 37.97 -14.06
C PHE A 232 32.09 38.56 -14.61
N MET A 233 32.15 39.73 -15.27
CA MET A 233 30.97 40.37 -15.85
C MET A 233 30.34 39.53 -16.96
N ARG A 234 31.15 38.80 -17.73
CA ARG A 234 30.65 37.84 -18.73
C ARG A 234 29.79 36.76 -18.08
N HIS A 235 30.24 36.15 -16.99
CA HIS A 235 29.44 35.13 -16.28
C HIS A 235 28.14 35.72 -15.71
N ILE A 236 28.17 36.95 -15.20
CA ILE A 236 26.96 37.65 -14.72
C ILE A 236 25.96 37.90 -15.85
N ASN A 237 26.44 38.32 -17.02
CA ASN A 237 25.60 38.55 -18.19
C ASN A 237 24.97 37.26 -18.73
N LEU A 238 25.66 36.13 -18.58
CA LEU A 238 25.14 34.80 -18.92
C LEU A 238 24.28 34.18 -17.80
N ALA A 239 24.05 34.89 -16.70
CA ALA A 239 23.37 34.40 -15.50
C ALA A 239 24.01 33.14 -14.88
N GLU A 240 25.31 32.93 -15.11
CA GLU A 240 26.09 31.83 -14.52
C GLU A 240 26.61 32.22 -13.12
N TYR A 241 25.68 32.44 -12.18
CA TYR A 241 26.00 32.97 -10.85
C TYR A 241 27.03 32.16 -10.05
N PRO A 242 27.04 30.80 -10.06
CA PRO A 242 28.06 30.03 -9.36
C PRO A 242 29.47 30.26 -9.92
N LYS A 243 29.60 30.37 -11.24
CA LYS A 243 30.91 30.62 -11.88
C LYS A 243 31.39 32.04 -11.61
N ALA A 244 30.49 33.03 -11.62
CA ALA A 244 30.81 34.39 -11.24
C ALA A 244 31.27 34.49 -9.78
N LEU A 245 30.64 33.74 -8.86
CA LEU A 245 31.05 33.67 -7.46
C LEU A 245 32.46 33.07 -7.31
N ASN A 246 32.78 32.00 -8.03
CA ASN A 246 34.12 31.40 -7.99
C ASN A 246 35.22 32.39 -8.41
N VAL A 247 35.00 33.17 -9.48
CA VAL A 247 35.95 34.20 -9.91
C VAL A 247 36.12 35.29 -8.84
N ALA A 248 35.02 35.71 -8.21
CA ALA A 248 35.08 36.68 -7.11
C ALA A 248 35.81 36.11 -5.88
N ASP A 249 35.60 34.84 -5.55
CA ASP A 249 36.28 34.14 -4.46
C ASP A 249 37.77 33.99 -4.74
N GLU A 250 38.18 33.65 -5.97
CA GLU A 250 39.59 33.61 -6.35
C GLU A 250 40.27 34.97 -6.18
N VAL A 251 39.60 36.07 -6.56
CA VAL A 251 40.14 37.43 -6.33
C VAL A 251 40.25 37.70 -4.83
N PHE A 252 39.23 37.36 -4.04
CA PHE A 252 39.24 37.54 -2.60
C PHE A 252 40.37 36.77 -1.89
N HIS A 253 40.63 35.52 -2.29
CA HIS A 253 41.69 34.68 -1.68
C HIS A 253 43.10 35.11 -2.08
N ASN A 254 43.25 35.65 -3.30
CA ASN A 254 44.54 36.16 -3.77
C ASN A 254 44.90 37.53 -3.19
N MET A 255 43.99 38.19 -2.46
CA MET A 255 44.34 39.43 -1.78
C MET A 255 45.20 39.17 -0.54
N SER A 256 46.41 39.73 -0.55
CA SER A 256 47.23 39.89 0.65
C SER A 256 46.50 40.81 1.63
N LYS A 257 46.48 40.44 2.92
CA LYS A 257 45.94 41.26 4.03
C LYS A 257 46.82 42.49 4.33
N GLU A 258 47.33 43.16 3.31
CA GLU A 258 47.99 44.44 3.47
C GLU A 258 46.89 45.50 3.63
N LYS A 259 47.04 46.33 4.67
CA LYS A 259 46.03 47.29 5.15
C LYS A 259 45.87 48.46 4.18
N ASP A 260 45.27 48.21 3.03
CA ASP A 260 44.95 49.23 2.05
C ASP A 260 43.48 49.66 2.18
N ALA A 261 43.21 50.96 2.08
CA ALA A 261 41.85 51.51 2.12
C ALA A 261 40.94 50.95 0.99
N THR A 262 41.55 50.44 -0.08
CA THR A 262 40.89 49.75 -1.17
C THR A 262 40.33 48.38 -0.75
N TYR A 263 40.97 47.69 0.20
CA TYR A 263 40.52 46.39 0.72
C TYR A 263 39.16 46.47 1.40
N ASP A 264 38.93 47.47 2.26
CA ASP A 264 37.65 47.64 2.97
C ASP A 264 36.51 47.95 1.99
N SER A 265 36.79 48.75 0.96
CA SER A 265 35.84 49.06 -0.11
C SER A 265 35.49 47.83 -0.96
N PHE A 266 36.48 47.00 -1.27
CA PHE A 266 36.30 45.74 -1.98
C PHE A 266 35.48 44.75 -1.13
N LEU A 267 35.81 44.61 0.14
CA LEU A 267 35.15 43.67 1.04
C LEU A 267 33.68 44.04 1.26
N ALA A 268 33.36 45.34 1.30
CA ALA A 268 31.97 45.81 1.34
C ALA A 268 31.20 45.46 0.06
N THR A 269 31.78 45.70 -1.13
CA THR A 269 31.15 45.39 -2.42
C THR A 269 31.01 43.88 -2.65
N TYR A 270 32.00 43.09 -2.27
CA TYR A 270 31.98 41.63 -2.31
C TYR A 270 30.87 41.04 -1.41
N ARG A 271 30.73 41.54 -0.18
CA ARG A 271 29.63 41.13 0.72
C ARG A 271 28.27 41.51 0.16
N SER A 272 28.14 42.70 -0.42
CA SER A 272 26.89 43.17 -1.06
C SER A 272 26.50 42.27 -2.23
N PHE A 273 27.46 41.95 -3.10
CA PHE A 273 27.30 41.05 -4.22
C PHE A 273 26.88 39.63 -3.79
N ARG A 274 27.55 39.06 -2.79
CA ARG A 274 27.19 37.76 -2.23
C ARG A 274 25.75 37.73 -1.71
N LYS A 275 25.33 38.75 -0.96
CA LYS A 275 23.95 38.87 -0.48
C LYS A 275 22.94 38.92 -1.63
N ALA A 276 23.26 39.59 -2.73
CA ALA A 276 22.38 39.68 -3.88
C ALA A 276 22.26 38.36 -4.65
N ILE A 277 23.33 37.56 -4.71
CA ILE A 277 23.39 36.33 -5.54
C ILE A 277 22.94 35.07 -4.81
N PHE A 278 23.22 34.94 -3.51
CA PHE A 278 22.87 33.72 -2.78
C PHE A 278 21.41 33.29 -2.94
N PRO A 279 20.42 34.22 -2.93
CA PRO A 279 19.03 33.86 -3.18
C PRO A 279 18.79 33.19 -4.54
N HIS A 280 19.48 33.64 -5.60
CA HIS A 280 19.37 33.04 -6.93
C HIS A 280 19.96 31.64 -6.97
N ILE A 281 21.16 31.45 -6.42
CA ILE A 281 21.82 30.13 -6.40
C ILE A 281 20.97 29.13 -5.59
N ALA A 282 20.49 29.52 -4.42
CA ALA A 282 19.64 28.66 -3.59
C ALA A 282 18.32 28.32 -4.29
N ALA A 283 17.69 29.29 -4.97
CA ALA A 283 16.47 29.06 -5.73
C ALA A 283 16.70 28.11 -6.92
N ASP A 284 17.82 28.24 -7.63
CA ASP A 284 18.17 27.37 -8.75
C ASP A 284 18.42 25.93 -8.29
N ILE A 285 19.18 25.74 -7.21
CA ILE A 285 19.43 24.41 -6.62
C ILE A 285 18.12 23.75 -6.19
N PHE A 286 17.27 24.49 -5.47
CA PHE A 286 15.97 23.98 -5.05
C PHE A 286 15.09 23.64 -6.24
N ASN A 287 15.01 24.50 -7.25
CA ASN A 287 14.20 24.25 -8.45
C ASN A 287 14.69 22.99 -9.20
N MET A 288 16.01 22.81 -9.34
CA MET A 288 16.57 21.62 -9.98
C MET A 288 16.22 20.35 -9.20
N TYR A 289 16.42 20.36 -7.88
CA TYR A 289 16.11 19.21 -7.03
C TYR A 289 14.62 18.89 -7.02
N ALA A 290 13.77 19.89 -6.77
CA ALA A 290 12.31 19.72 -6.73
C ALA A 290 11.76 19.23 -8.06
N GLN A 291 12.24 19.75 -9.18
CA GLN A 291 11.85 19.29 -10.51
C GLN A 291 12.29 17.84 -10.77
N SER A 292 13.52 17.47 -10.38
CA SER A 292 14.01 16.09 -10.51
C SER A 292 13.15 15.14 -9.69
N SER A 293 12.96 15.44 -8.41
CA SER A 293 12.17 14.61 -7.48
C SER A 293 10.73 14.44 -7.95
N LEU A 294 10.12 15.50 -8.49
CA LEU A 294 8.77 15.47 -9.04
C LEU A 294 8.68 14.64 -10.33
N ASN A 295 9.71 14.70 -11.18
CA ASN A 295 9.80 13.85 -12.37
C ASN A 295 10.00 12.37 -11.97
N ASP A 296 10.87 12.08 -11.01
CA ASP A 296 11.11 10.72 -10.52
C ASP A 296 9.83 10.13 -9.92
N SER A 297 9.09 10.94 -9.15
CA SER A 297 7.78 10.54 -8.60
C SER A 297 6.74 10.27 -9.69
N ARG A 298 6.73 11.06 -10.77
CA ARG A 298 5.88 10.82 -11.95
C ARG A 298 6.24 9.50 -12.63
N PHE A 299 7.53 9.26 -12.85
CA PHE A 299 8.00 8.02 -13.48
C PHE A 299 7.71 6.79 -12.64
N ALA A 300 7.95 6.84 -11.32
CA ALA A 300 7.62 5.76 -10.40
C ALA A 300 6.11 5.44 -10.41
N CYS A 301 5.26 6.47 -10.49
CA CYS A 301 3.82 6.29 -10.62
C CYS A 301 3.46 5.57 -11.94
N VAL A 302 4.03 5.99 -13.08
CA VAL A 302 3.82 5.32 -14.37
C VAL A 302 4.35 3.88 -14.37
N GLU A 303 5.52 3.64 -13.79
CA GLU A 303 6.10 2.30 -13.68
C GLU A 303 5.21 1.38 -12.83
N SER A 304 4.66 1.89 -11.73
CA SER A 304 3.69 1.13 -10.93
C SER A 304 2.41 0.79 -11.70
N MET A 305 1.96 1.67 -12.61
CA MET A 305 0.81 1.42 -13.49
C MET A 305 1.11 0.36 -14.56
N LEU A 306 2.35 0.24 -15.02
CA LEU A 306 2.74 -0.73 -16.06
C LEU A 306 3.04 -2.13 -15.52
N LYS A 307 3.31 -2.25 -14.21
CA LYS A 307 3.60 -3.52 -13.54
C LYS A 307 2.36 -4.19 -12.95
N ALA A 308 1.25 -3.47 -12.83
CA ALA A 308 -0.07 -4.00 -12.47
C ALA A 308 -0.76 -4.56 -13.72
#